data_AF-A0A641ARU8-F1
#
_entry.id   AF-A0A641ARU8-F1
#
_cell.length_a   1.000
_cell.length_b   1.000
_cell.length_c   1.000
_cell.angle_alpha   90.00
_cell.angle_beta   90.00
_cell.angle_gamma   90.00
#
_symmetry.space_group_name_H-M   'P 1'
#
loop_
_entity.id
_entity.type
_entity.pdbx_description
1 polymer ?
#
loop_
_entity_poly.entity_id
_entity_poly.type
_entity_poly.pdbx_seq_one_letter_code
_entity_poly.pdbx_strand_id
1 'polypeptide(L)'
;MSSAPAVDGSMDDAGHVDRRLGLARGRHHHTWLATLDEMRRQGQDVEGLALLLECIEAAEQEARAGSVPPTPTYTRRAAVILRRWRDLDAEVSLLERWTAAFPADADDPRVLDVRLARARRLRDARSRSRPRSASRV
;
A
#
# COMPACT_ATOMS: atom_id res chain seq x y z
N MET A 1 54.03 7.90 -37.72
CA MET A 1 53.52 6.80 -36.86
C MET A 1 52.38 7.40 -36.04
N SER A 2 51.20 7.61 -36.64
CA SER A 2 50.02 6.73 -36.48
C SER A 2 50.00 5.96 -35.18
N SER A 3 49.24 6.42 -34.19
CA SER A 3 48.07 5.68 -33.72
C SER A 3 47.26 6.51 -32.72
N ALA A 4 46.01 6.76 -33.07
CA ALA A 4 44.88 6.90 -32.15
C ALA A 4 43.87 5.81 -32.56
N PRO A 5 42.81 5.50 -31.79
CA PRO A 5 42.54 5.70 -30.36
C PRO A 5 42.17 4.37 -29.65
N ALA A 6 42.25 4.33 -28.32
CA ALA A 6 41.49 3.34 -27.55
C ALA A 6 40.32 4.06 -26.87
N VAL A 7 39.17 3.98 -27.54
CA VAL A 7 37.86 4.15 -26.93
C VAL A 7 37.62 2.93 -26.04
N ASP A 8 37.51 3.12 -24.73
CA ASP A 8 36.88 2.11 -23.88
C ASP A 8 35.40 2.44 -23.82
N GLY A 9 34.65 1.77 -24.70
CA GLY A 9 33.21 1.83 -24.72
C GLY A 9 32.62 0.90 -23.69
N SER A 10 31.67 1.42 -22.92
CA SER A 10 30.41 0.75 -22.62
C SER A 10 30.48 -0.55 -21.82
N MET A 11 30.19 -0.45 -20.53
CA MET A 11 29.40 -1.47 -19.83
C MET A 11 28.31 -0.77 -19.02
N ASP A 12 27.31 -0.23 -19.71
CA ASP A 12 25.95 -0.29 -19.20
C ASP A 12 25.58 -1.78 -19.16
N ASP A 13 25.31 -2.39 -18.00
CA ASP A 13 24.26 -3.41 -17.90
C ASP A 13 23.93 -3.87 -16.46
N ALA A 14 22.62 -3.91 -16.24
CA ALA A 14 21.87 -4.76 -15.33
C ALA A 14 22.09 -4.68 -13.80
N GLY A 15 21.21 -3.91 -13.15
CA GLY A 15 20.56 -4.39 -11.93
C GLY A 15 21.01 -3.77 -10.61
N HIS A 16 21.01 -2.45 -10.48
CA HIS A 16 20.79 -1.87 -9.15
C HIS A 16 19.34 -2.18 -8.75
N VAL A 17 19.10 -3.39 -8.26
CA VAL A 17 17.94 -3.69 -7.42
C VAL A 17 18.03 -2.66 -6.31
N ASP A 18 17.17 -1.64 -6.34
CA ASP A 18 17.23 -0.54 -5.38
C ASP A 18 17.29 -1.20 -3.99
N ARG A 19 18.40 -0.97 -3.29
CA ARG A 19 18.72 -1.68 -2.04
C ARG A 19 17.71 -1.38 -0.92
N ARG A 20 16.70 -0.55 -1.22
CA ARG A 20 15.55 -0.20 -0.38
C ARG A 20 14.25 -0.95 -0.72
N LEU A 21 14.19 -1.70 -1.82
CA LEU A 21 12.99 -2.48 -2.19
C LEU A 21 12.63 -3.44 -1.05
N GLY A 22 11.35 -3.49 -0.71
CA GLY A 22 10.86 -4.36 0.36
C GLY A 22 11.23 -3.90 1.78
N LEU A 23 11.93 -2.78 1.97
CA LEU A 23 12.29 -2.25 3.29
C LEU A 23 11.31 -1.18 3.78
N ALA A 24 10.87 -1.33 5.02
CA ALA A 24 10.21 -0.30 5.81
C ALA A 24 11.09 0.02 7.03
N ARG A 25 11.46 1.29 7.23
CA ARG A 25 12.37 1.75 8.30
C ARG A 25 13.67 0.95 8.40
N GLY A 26 14.28 0.63 7.24
CA GLY A 26 15.54 -0.12 7.16
C GLY A 26 15.43 -1.63 7.45
N ARG A 27 14.22 -2.16 7.64
CA ARG A 27 13.97 -3.59 7.87
C ARG A 27 12.97 -4.13 6.85
N HIS A 28 13.14 -5.38 6.42
CA HIS A 28 12.23 -5.98 5.45
C HIS A 28 10.80 -6.04 5.99
N HIS A 29 9.82 -5.65 5.16
CA HIS A 29 8.43 -5.48 5.58
C HIS A 29 7.87 -6.68 6.35
N HIS A 30 8.16 -7.93 5.94
CA HIS A 30 7.65 -9.17 6.54
C HIS A 30 7.98 -9.31 8.04
N THR A 31 9.03 -8.65 8.48
CA THR A 31 9.54 -8.75 9.85
C THR A 31 8.79 -7.88 10.87
N TRP A 32 7.96 -6.94 10.40
CA TRP A 32 7.21 -6.01 11.25
C TRP A 32 5.92 -6.60 11.83
N LEU A 33 5.51 -7.81 11.41
CA LEU A 33 4.24 -8.40 11.87
C LEU A 33 4.16 -8.52 13.41
N ALA A 34 5.21 -9.01 14.06
CA ALA A 34 5.25 -9.13 15.51
C ALA A 34 5.19 -7.75 16.20
N THR A 35 5.88 -6.74 15.67
CA THR A 35 5.83 -5.36 16.17
C THR A 35 4.45 -4.74 15.99
N LEU A 36 3.80 -4.98 14.85
CA LEU A 36 2.44 -4.51 14.57
C LEU A 36 1.40 -5.19 15.46
N ASP A 37 1.60 -6.46 15.80
CA ASP A 37 0.78 -7.16 16.78
C ASP A 37 0.94 -6.53 18.16
N GLU A 38 2.16 -6.19 18.56
CA GLU A 38 2.44 -5.49 19.82
C GLU A 38 1.76 -4.12 19.88
N MET A 39 1.98 -3.29 18.86
CA MET A 39 1.37 -1.96 18.76
C MET A 39 -0.16 -2.03 18.87
N ARG A 40 -0.77 -3.04 18.22
CA ARG A 40 -2.21 -3.28 18.34
C ARG A 40 -2.64 -3.63 19.76
N ARG A 41 -1.88 -4.46 20.49
CA ARG A 41 -2.17 -4.80 21.89
C ARG A 41 -2.07 -3.57 22.80
N GLN A 42 -1.14 -2.66 22.49
CA GLN A 42 -0.92 -1.42 23.23
C GLN A 42 -1.87 -0.28 22.82
N GLY A 43 -2.74 -0.49 21.82
CA GLY A 43 -3.65 0.55 21.31
C GLY A 43 -2.95 1.67 20.54
N GLN A 44 -1.72 1.45 20.08
CA GLN A 44 -0.91 2.39 19.30
C GLN A 44 -1.35 2.41 17.83
N ASP A 45 -2.61 2.74 17.61
CA ASP A 45 -3.22 2.66 16.28
C ASP A 45 -2.63 3.69 15.30
N VAL A 46 -2.18 4.85 15.80
CA VAL A 46 -1.61 5.92 14.97
C VAL A 46 -0.25 5.53 14.43
N GLU A 47 0.66 5.15 15.32
CA GLU A 47 2.00 4.68 14.98
C GLU A 47 1.93 3.37 14.19
N GLY A 48 1.01 2.48 14.58
CA GLY A 48 0.75 1.23 13.88
C GLY A 48 0.25 1.45 12.46
N LEU A 49 -0.66 2.42 12.23
CA LEU A 49 -1.12 2.77 10.88
C LEU A 49 0.02 3.34 10.04
N ALA A 50 0.85 4.23 10.59
CA ALA A 50 2.00 4.77 9.87
C ALA A 50 2.95 3.66 9.43
N LEU A 51 3.32 2.74 10.33
CA LEU A 51 4.17 1.60 10.00
C LEU A 51 3.51 0.65 8.98
N LEU A 52 2.20 0.43 9.06
CA LEU A 52 1.47 -0.35 8.06
C LEU A 52 1.54 0.28 6.67
N LEU A 53 1.38 1.59 6.56
CA LEU A 53 1.45 2.30 5.27
C LEU A 53 2.85 2.18 4.66
N GLU A 54 3.90 2.32 5.46
CA GLU A 54 5.29 2.10 5.02
C GLU A 54 5.53 0.64 4.58
N CYS A 55 4.99 -0.34 5.31
CA CYS A 55 5.10 -1.75 4.92
C CYS A 55 4.34 -2.06 3.62
N ILE A 56 3.18 -1.42 3.40
CA ILE A 56 2.43 -1.54 2.15
C ILE A 56 3.26 -1.00 1.00
N GLU A 57 3.80 0.21 1.12
CA GLU A 57 4.63 0.82 0.08
C GLU A 57 5.85 -0.06 -0.25
N ALA A 58 6.55 -0.55 0.78
CA ALA A 58 7.69 -1.45 0.61
C ALA A 58 7.31 -2.75 -0.14
N ALA A 59 6.17 -3.36 0.22
CA ALA A 59 5.68 -4.57 -0.43
C ALA A 59 5.20 -4.31 -1.87
N GLU A 60 4.58 -3.15 -2.13
CA GLU A 60 4.18 -2.75 -3.48
C GLU A 60 5.39 -2.56 -4.40
N GLN A 61 6.45 -1.92 -3.90
CA GLN A 61 7.70 -1.71 -4.64
C GLN A 61 8.40 -3.05 -4.95
N GLU A 62 8.50 -3.94 -3.95
CA GLU A 62 9.10 -5.27 -4.11
C GLU A 62 8.34 -6.11 -5.15
N ALA A 63 7.01 -6.09 -5.13
CA ALA A 63 6.18 -6.79 -6.11
C ALA A 63 6.34 -6.22 -7.53
N ARG A 64 6.40 -4.90 -7.69
CA ARG A 64 6.62 -4.26 -9.01
C ARG A 64 7.99 -4.62 -9.59
N ALA A 65 8.99 -4.89 -8.77
CA ALA A 65 10.33 -5.28 -9.20
C ALA A 65 10.43 -6.73 -9.72
N GLY A 66 9.33 -7.47 -9.82
CA GLY A 66 9.29 -8.83 -10.36
C GLY A 66 9.14 -9.93 -9.32
N SER A 67 8.82 -9.57 -8.07
CA SER A 67 8.52 -10.55 -7.01
C SER A 67 7.06 -11.03 -7.08
N VAL A 68 6.77 -12.11 -6.34
CA VAL A 68 5.42 -12.63 -6.10
C VAL A 68 4.47 -11.49 -5.65
N PRO A 69 3.19 -11.49 -6.06
CA PRO A 69 2.23 -10.48 -5.63
C PRO A 69 2.22 -10.29 -4.11
N PRO A 70 2.13 -9.04 -3.62
CA PRO A 70 2.28 -8.78 -2.20
C PRO A 70 1.07 -9.30 -1.43
N THR A 71 1.29 -9.82 -0.22
CA THR A 71 0.20 -10.33 0.59
C THR A 71 -0.74 -9.20 0.98
N PRO A 72 -2.07 -9.41 1.01
CA PRO A 72 -3.03 -8.35 1.38
C PRO A 72 -3.02 -8.02 2.88
N THR A 73 -2.13 -8.62 3.67
CA THR A 73 -2.16 -8.57 5.14
C THR A 73 -2.06 -7.15 5.69
N TYR A 74 -1.08 -6.36 5.23
CA TYR A 74 -0.88 -5.00 5.73
C TYR A 74 -2.01 -4.06 5.30
N THR A 75 -2.40 -4.11 4.02
CA THR A 75 -3.52 -3.34 3.46
C THR A 75 -4.82 -3.65 4.20
N ARG A 76 -5.09 -4.92 4.48
CA ARG A 76 -6.26 -5.34 5.27
C ARG A 76 -6.22 -4.78 6.69
N ARG A 77 -5.07 -4.82 7.37
CA ARG A 77 -4.90 -4.30 8.74
C ARG A 77 -5.09 -2.78 8.78
N ALA A 78 -4.49 -2.04 7.85
CA ALA A 78 -4.67 -0.60 7.74
C ALA A 78 -6.14 -0.22 7.48
N ALA A 79 -6.83 -0.94 6.58
CA ALA A 79 -8.26 -0.73 6.33
C ALA A 79 -9.15 -0.99 7.57
N VAL A 80 -8.76 -1.89 8.49
CA VAL A 80 -9.45 -2.08 9.78
C VAL A 80 -9.30 -0.87 10.69
N ILE A 81 -8.09 -0.31 10.78
CA ILE A 81 -7.83 0.88 11.60
C ILE A 81 -8.62 2.08 11.07
N LEU A 82 -8.52 2.34 9.76
CA LEU A 82 -9.23 3.44 9.09
C LEU A 82 -10.76 3.34 9.27
N ARG A 83 -11.32 2.12 9.12
CA ARG A 83 -12.74 1.86 9.38
C ARG A 83 -13.12 2.19 10.82
N ARG A 84 -12.33 1.77 11.81
CA ARG A 84 -12.60 2.02 13.24
C ARG A 84 -12.58 3.52 13.56
N TRP A 85 -11.68 4.27 12.93
CA TRP A 85 -11.64 5.73 13.04
C TRP A 85 -12.72 6.45 12.22
N ARG A 86 -13.54 5.70 11.48
CA ARG A 86 -14.56 6.22 10.57
C ARG A 86 -13.96 7.11 9.47
N ASP A 87 -12.71 6.91 9.11
CA ASP A 87 -12.11 7.53 7.94
C ASP A 87 -12.38 6.66 6.70
N LEU A 88 -13.61 6.80 6.19
CA LEU A 88 -14.09 6.01 5.06
C LEU A 88 -13.44 6.46 3.75
N ASP A 89 -13.03 7.73 3.65
CA ASP A 89 -12.35 8.26 2.48
C ASP A 89 -10.97 7.64 2.35
N ALA A 90 -10.17 7.66 3.43
CA ALA A 90 -8.86 7.00 3.44
C ALA A 90 -8.96 5.48 3.26
N GLU A 91 -9.97 4.82 3.87
CA GLU A 91 -10.18 3.37 3.66
C GLU A 91 -10.44 3.06 2.18
N VAL A 92 -11.31 3.83 1.52
CA VAL A 92 -11.62 3.64 0.09
C VAL A 92 -10.38 3.92 -0.75
N SER A 93 -9.69 5.04 -0.56
CA SER A 93 -8.50 5.38 -1.34
C SER A 93 -7.39 4.34 -1.21
N LEU A 94 -7.17 3.80 -0.01
CA LEU A 94 -6.20 2.73 0.22
C LEU A 94 -6.55 1.45 -0.55
N LEU A 95 -7.81 1.03 -0.46
CA LEU A 95 -8.28 -0.20 -1.10
C LEU A 95 -8.34 -0.05 -2.63
N GLU A 96 -8.72 1.11 -3.14
CA GLU A 96 -8.70 1.41 -4.58
C GLU A 96 -7.28 1.36 -5.15
N ARG A 97 -6.32 1.99 -4.45
CA ARG A 97 -4.91 1.94 -4.84
C ARG A 97 -4.41 0.49 -4.92
N TRP A 98 -4.74 -0.31 -3.92
CA TRP A 98 -4.34 -1.71 -3.88
C TRP A 98 -4.96 -2.53 -5.02
N THR A 99 -6.28 -2.49 -5.17
CA THR A 99 -7.00 -3.25 -6.21
C THR A 99 -6.59 -2.82 -7.61
N ALA A 100 -6.23 -1.54 -7.82
CA ALA A 100 -5.70 -1.07 -9.09
C ALA A 100 -4.28 -1.60 -9.38
N ALA A 101 -3.43 -1.70 -8.36
CA ALA A 101 -2.05 -2.19 -8.50
C ALA A 101 -1.97 -3.72 -8.62
N PHE A 102 -2.86 -4.44 -7.93
CA PHE A 102 -2.93 -5.91 -7.93
C PHE A 102 -4.38 -6.33 -8.15
N PRO A 103 -4.89 -6.18 -9.38
CA PRO A 103 -6.25 -6.61 -9.70
C PRO A 103 -6.41 -8.09 -9.38
N ALA A 104 -7.56 -8.45 -8.81
CA ALA A 104 -7.96 -9.84 -8.72
C ALA A 104 -8.11 -10.40 -10.14
N ASP A 105 -7.71 -11.66 -10.33
CA ASP A 105 -8.10 -12.39 -11.52
C ASP A 105 -9.62 -12.58 -11.51
N ALA A 106 -10.24 -12.64 -12.69
CA ALA A 106 -11.69 -12.67 -12.83
C ALA A 106 -12.37 -13.82 -12.05
N ASP A 107 -11.62 -14.89 -11.75
CA ASP A 107 -12.10 -16.10 -11.09
C ASP A 107 -11.91 -16.11 -9.55
N ASP A 108 -11.20 -15.15 -8.95
CA ASP A 108 -10.97 -15.10 -7.50
C ASP A 108 -11.07 -13.66 -6.96
N PRO A 109 -12.29 -13.15 -6.70
CA PRO A 109 -12.47 -11.84 -6.09
C PRO A 109 -11.84 -11.85 -4.69
N ARG A 110 -10.72 -11.14 -4.55
CA ARG A 110 -9.92 -11.16 -3.33
C ARG A 110 -10.68 -10.48 -2.19
N VAL A 111 -10.37 -10.89 -0.96
CA VAL A 111 -10.94 -10.35 0.30
C VAL A 111 -10.99 -8.81 0.36
N LEU A 112 -10.08 -8.11 -0.33
CA LEU A 112 -10.04 -6.65 -0.37
C LEU A 112 -11.07 -6.01 -1.31
N ASP A 113 -11.51 -6.68 -2.38
CA ASP A 113 -12.51 -6.15 -3.32
C ASP A 113 -13.90 -6.11 -2.67
N VAL A 114 -14.25 -7.17 -1.95
CA VAL A 114 -15.47 -7.23 -1.11
C VAL A 114 -15.46 -6.09 -0.09
N ARG A 115 -14.29 -5.82 0.50
CA ARG A 115 -14.13 -4.74 1.47
C ARG A 115 -14.26 -3.36 0.81
N LEU A 116 -13.67 -3.17 -0.37
CA LEU A 116 -13.75 -1.93 -1.14
C LEU A 116 -15.20 -1.60 -1.49
N ALA A 117 -15.94 -2.58 -2.03
CA ALA A 117 -17.36 -2.43 -2.34
C ALA A 117 -18.17 -1.98 -1.11
N ARG A 118 -17.89 -2.58 0.06
CA ARG A 118 -18.54 -2.20 1.32
C ARG A 118 -18.13 -0.81 1.79
N ALA A 119 -16.86 -0.45 1.70
CA ALA A 119 -16.34 0.85 2.11
C ALA A 119 -16.96 1.99 1.27
N ARG A 120 -17.05 1.82 -0.06
CA ARG A 120 -17.72 2.76 -0.98
C ARG A 120 -19.18 2.98 -0.58
N ARG A 121 -19.95 1.90 -0.38
CA ARG A 121 -21.36 1.99 0.04
C ARG A 121 -21.54 2.79 1.33
N LEU A 122 -20.66 2.61 2.30
CA LEU A 122 -20.73 3.31 3.59
C LEU A 122 -20.33 4.78 3.46
N ARG A 123 -19.30 5.10 2.66
CA ARG A 123 -18.91 6.48 2.37
C ARG A 123 -20.06 7.25 1.71
N ASP A 124 -20.70 6.63 0.72
CA ASP A 124 -21.80 7.25 -0.03
C ASP A 124 -23.03 7.43 0.86
N ALA A 125 -23.36 6.43 1.69
CA ALA A 125 -24.45 6.55 2.68
C ALA A 125 -24.20 7.68 3.67
N ARG A 126 -22.96 7.80 4.21
CA ARG A 126 -22.57 8.90 5.10
C ARG A 126 -22.71 10.26 4.41
N SER A 127 -22.31 10.35 3.15
CA SER A 127 -22.39 11.59 2.37
C SER A 127 -23.84 12.00 2.12
N ARG A 128 -24.74 11.04 1.88
CA ARG A 128 -26.19 11.30 1.72
C ARG A 128 -26.89 11.69 3.02
N SER A 129 -26.48 11.14 4.17
CA SER A 129 -27.09 11.43 5.47
C SER A 129 -26.62 12.75 6.09
N ARG A 130 -25.53 13.35 5.60
CA ARG A 130 -25.06 14.65 6.07
C ARG A 130 -25.95 15.73 5.41
N PRO A 131 -26.69 16.55 6.18
CA PRO A 131 -27.58 17.55 5.60
C PRO A 131 -26.75 18.47 4.69
N ARG A 132 -27.20 18.67 3.45
CA ARG A 132 -26.63 19.70 2.57
C ARG A 132 -26.82 21.02 3.29
N SER A 133 -25.74 21.55 3.87
CA SER A 133 -25.73 22.91 4.40
C SER A 133 -26.15 23.81 3.25
N ALA A 134 -27.40 24.26 3.28
CA ALA A 134 -27.96 25.10 2.24
C ALA A 134 -27.12 26.37 2.18
N SER A 135 -26.57 26.63 0.99
CA SER A 135 -25.91 27.89 0.66
C SER A 135 -26.88 29.01 1.00
N ARG A 136 -26.54 29.81 2.01
CA ARG A 136 -27.30 31.02 2.31
C ARG A 136 -27.05 32.00 1.17
N VAL A 137 -28.14 32.43 0.56
CA VAL A 137 -28.27 33.45 -0.49
C VAL A 137 -27.67 34.77 0.00
#